data_AF-A0A193CHC2-F1
#
_entry.id   AF-A0A193CHC2-F1
#
_cell.length_a   1.000
_cell.length_b   1.000
_cell.length_c   1.000
_cell.angle_alpha   90.00
_cell.angle_beta   90.00
_cell.angle_gamma   90.00
#
_symmetry.space_group_name_H-M   'P 1'
#
loop_
_entity.id
_entity.type
_entity.pdbx_description
1 polymer ?
#
loop_
_entity_poly.entity_id
_entity_poly.type
_entity_poly.pdbx_seq_one_letter_code
_entity_poly.pdbx_strand_id
1 'polypeptide(L)'
;HVTTSEAMSYYMWLEAMNGKFSGDFSGFEEAWDVTEKYLIPSDKDQPNSSMSRYNPSDPATYAPEWETPEKYPSQLDFDAPVGQDPINRELVSSYGTSMIYGMHWLL
;
A
#
# COMPACT_ATOMS: atom_id res chain seq x y z
N HIS A 1 -0.60 -9.77 -19.37
CA HIS A 1 -0.11 -10.58 -18.25
C HIS A 1 0.11 -9.66 -17.06
N VAL A 2 -0.99 -9.23 -16.43
CA VAL A 2 -0.92 -8.44 -15.19
C VAL A 2 -0.59 -9.36 -14.01
N THR A 3 -0.21 -8.80 -12.87
CA THR A 3 -0.07 -9.50 -11.58
C THR A 3 -0.81 -8.76 -10.47
N THR A 4 -0.92 -9.36 -9.30
CA THR A 4 -1.55 -8.76 -8.12
C THR A 4 -0.70 -8.95 -6.87
N SER A 5 -0.93 -8.12 -5.85
CA SER A 5 -0.36 -8.34 -4.52
C SER A 5 -0.71 -9.72 -3.95
N GLU A 6 -1.89 -10.25 -4.31
CA GLU A 6 -2.30 -11.62 -4.00
C GLU A 6 -1.37 -12.66 -4.63
N ALA A 7 -0.98 -12.50 -5.89
CA ALA A 7 -0.05 -13.42 -6.53
C ALA A 7 1.33 -13.40 -5.85
N MET A 8 1.80 -12.22 -5.43
CA MET A 8 3.09 -12.08 -4.74
C MET A 8 3.07 -12.69 -3.34
N SER A 9 1.97 -12.57 -2.59
CA SER A 9 1.83 -13.24 -1.29
C SER A 9 1.83 -14.77 -1.44
N TYR A 10 1.21 -15.32 -2.50
CA TYR A 10 1.29 -16.74 -2.83
C TYR A 10 2.69 -17.18 -3.29
N TYR A 11 3.43 -16.32 -4.01
CA TYR A 11 4.82 -16.60 -4.37
C TYR A 11 5.70 -16.75 -3.13
N MET A 12 5.59 -15.80 -2.18
CA MET A 12 6.28 -15.91 -0.89
C MET A 12 5.88 -17.18 -0.14
N TRP A 13 4.59 -17.52 -0.11
CA TRP A 13 4.11 -18.71 0.60
C TRP A 13 4.66 -20.01 -0.03
N LEU A 14 4.69 -20.08 -1.36
CA LEU A 14 5.25 -21.22 -2.09
C LEU A 14 6.74 -21.40 -1.78
N GLU A 15 7.52 -20.32 -1.85
CA GLU A 15 8.97 -20.38 -1.60
C GLU A 15 9.30 -20.67 -0.13
N ALA A 16 8.49 -20.19 0.81
CA ALA A 16 8.62 -20.60 2.21
C ALA A 16 8.43 -22.11 2.40
N MET A 17 7.49 -22.72 1.66
CA MET A 17 7.27 -24.17 1.70
C MET A 17 8.40 -24.94 1.01
N ASN A 18 8.90 -24.43 -0.11
CA ASN A 18 10.08 -24.97 -0.78
C ASN A 18 11.28 -24.99 0.19
N GLY A 19 11.61 -23.85 0.80
CA GLY A 19 12.71 -23.75 1.77
C GLY A 19 12.54 -24.65 2.99
N LYS A 20 11.30 -24.88 3.45
CA LYS A 20 11.03 -25.86 4.52
C LYS A 20 11.48 -27.28 4.16
N PHE A 21 11.35 -27.70 2.91
CA PHE A 21 11.70 -29.05 2.47
C PHE A 21 13.12 -29.16 1.90
N SER A 22 13.61 -28.13 1.22
CA SER A 22 14.91 -28.11 0.57
C SER A 22 16.05 -27.66 1.50
N GLY A 23 15.74 -26.84 2.51
CA GLY A 23 16.72 -26.12 3.32
C GLY A 23 17.28 -24.87 2.64
N ASP A 24 16.84 -24.54 1.42
CA ASP A 24 17.25 -23.38 0.64
C ASP A 24 16.14 -22.32 0.62
N PHE A 25 16.41 -21.16 1.22
CA PHE A 25 15.47 -20.04 1.32
C PHE A 25 15.78 -18.90 0.33
N SER A 26 16.73 -19.09 -0.59
CA SER A 26 17.08 -18.05 -1.57
C SER A 26 15.89 -17.62 -2.44
N GLY A 27 15.00 -18.55 -2.81
CA GLY A 27 13.76 -18.22 -3.52
C GLY A 27 12.79 -17.37 -2.69
N PHE A 28 12.75 -17.58 -1.37
CA PHE A 28 11.90 -16.80 -0.48
C PHE A 28 12.42 -15.36 -0.31
N GLU A 29 13.74 -15.20 -0.21
CA GLU A 29 14.40 -13.89 -0.20
C GLU A 29 14.13 -13.14 -1.52
N GLU A 30 14.29 -13.82 -2.67
CA GLU A 30 13.98 -13.25 -3.99
C GLU A 30 12.50 -12.85 -4.10
N ALA A 31 11.57 -13.62 -3.52
CA ALA A 31 10.14 -13.25 -3.52
C ALA A 31 9.86 -11.94 -2.79
N TRP A 32 10.58 -11.66 -1.70
CA TRP A 32 10.52 -10.37 -1.01
C TRP A 32 11.19 -9.26 -1.82
N ASP A 33 12.38 -9.50 -2.37
CA ASP A 33 13.12 -8.51 -3.17
C ASP A 33 12.31 -8.05 -4.39
N VAL A 34 11.67 -8.99 -5.10
CA VAL A 34 10.78 -8.68 -6.24
C VAL A 34 9.56 -7.88 -5.77
N THR A 35 8.99 -8.22 -4.61
CA THR A 35 7.81 -7.53 -4.08
C THR A 35 8.13 -6.08 -3.69
N GLU A 36 9.23 -5.86 -2.96
CA GLU A 36 9.66 -4.52 -2.57
C GLU A 36 10.00 -3.66 -3.80
N LYS A 37 10.66 -4.25 -4.80
CA LYS A 37 11.08 -3.52 -5.99
C LYS A 37 9.94 -3.10 -6.91
N TYR A 38 8.89 -3.92 -7.04
CA TYR A 38 7.88 -3.73 -8.08
C TYR A 38 6.46 -3.49 -7.58
N LEU A 39 6.10 -3.97 -6.39
CA LEU A 39 4.73 -3.84 -5.87
C LEU A 39 4.61 -2.86 -4.71
N ILE A 40 5.69 -2.59 -3.96
CA ILE A 40 5.71 -1.52 -2.96
C ILE A 40 6.16 -0.23 -3.67
N PRO A 41 5.31 0.82 -3.73
CA PRO A 41 5.67 2.04 -4.46
C PRO A 41 6.96 2.67 -3.91
N SER A 42 7.91 3.01 -4.78
CA SER A 42 9.20 3.59 -4.40
C SER A 42 9.09 5.07 -4.01
N ASP A 43 10.22 5.68 -3.65
CA ASP A 43 10.32 7.13 -3.40
C ASP A 43 9.96 8.00 -4.60
N LYS A 44 10.03 7.44 -5.82
CA LYS A 44 9.60 8.10 -7.05
C LYS A 44 8.11 7.96 -7.31
N ASP A 45 7.50 6.86 -6.86
CA ASP A 45 6.09 6.55 -7.10
C ASP A 45 5.18 7.19 -6.03
N GLN A 46 5.70 7.36 -4.81
CA GLN A 46 5.05 8.09 -3.71
C GLN A 46 5.98 9.14 -3.08
N PRO A 47 6.27 10.25 -3.79
CA PRO A 47 7.26 11.23 -3.35
C PRO A 47 7.02 11.75 -1.93
N ASN A 48 8.02 11.62 -1.06
CA ASN A 48 7.93 12.07 0.32
C ASN A 48 7.66 13.59 0.44
N SER A 49 7.99 14.39 -0.59
CA SER A 49 7.65 15.81 -0.67
C SER A 49 6.15 16.10 -0.66
N SER A 50 5.34 15.14 -1.11
CA SER A 50 3.87 15.16 -1.03
C SER A 50 3.39 14.42 0.22
N MET A 51 3.91 13.21 0.47
CA MET A 51 3.45 12.37 1.59
C MET A 51 3.67 13.03 2.96
N SER A 52 4.76 13.80 3.13
CA SER A 52 5.04 14.56 4.37
C SER A 52 4.10 15.74 4.62
N ARG A 53 3.22 16.08 3.67
CA ARG A 53 2.20 17.12 3.84
C ARG A 53 0.87 16.58 4.37
N TYR A 54 0.78 15.27 4.59
CA TYR A 54 -0.40 14.62 5.13
C TYR A 54 -0.83 15.25 6.46
N ASN A 55 -2.13 15.50 6.61
CA ASN A 55 -2.71 16.02 7.84
C ASN A 55 -3.50 14.93 8.57
N PRO A 56 -3.00 14.36 9.68
CA PRO A 56 -3.72 13.31 10.40
C PRO A 56 -5.02 13.80 11.06
N SER A 57 -5.24 15.12 11.22
CA SER A 57 -6.52 15.64 11.71
C SER A 57 -7.55 15.87 10.61
N ASP A 58 -7.14 15.79 9.35
CA ASP A 58 -7.98 15.91 8.15
C ASP A 58 -7.43 14.97 7.04
N PRO A 59 -7.61 13.64 7.18
CA PRO A 59 -6.95 12.65 6.33
C PRO A 59 -7.33 12.71 4.85
N ALA A 60 -8.57 13.10 4.54
CA ALA A 60 -9.14 13.10 3.20
C ALA A 60 -10.42 13.94 3.15
N THR A 61 -10.85 14.33 1.95
CA THR A 61 -12.18 14.90 1.71
C THR A 61 -13.18 13.80 1.37
N TYR A 62 -14.36 13.83 1.98
CA TYR A 62 -15.40 12.83 1.73
C TYR A 62 -15.94 12.89 0.28
N ALA A 63 -16.27 11.72 -0.26
CA ALA A 63 -17.03 11.54 -1.48
C ALA A 63 -17.94 10.31 -1.32
N PRO A 64 -19.21 10.36 -1.76
CA PRO A 64 -20.10 9.20 -1.68
C PRO A 64 -19.70 8.09 -2.66
N GLU A 65 -19.99 6.85 -2.29
CA GLU A 65 -20.03 5.72 -3.22
C GLU A 65 -21.43 5.59 -3.83
N TRP A 66 -21.53 4.94 -4.99
CA TRP A 66 -22.77 4.81 -5.73
C TRP A 66 -22.99 3.38 -6.21
N GLU A 67 -24.25 2.98 -6.32
CA GLU A 67 -24.64 1.61 -6.69
C GLU A 67 -24.36 1.29 -8.17
N THR A 68 -24.19 2.32 -9.01
CA THR A 68 -23.94 2.13 -10.45
C THR A 68 -22.84 3.06 -10.97
N PRO A 69 -22.06 2.64 -11.99
CA PRO A 69 -20.96 3.44 -12.52
C PRO A 69 -21.37 4.76 -13.18
N GLU A 70 -22.59 4.86 -13.72
CA GLU A 70 -23.07 6.05 -14.45
C GLU A 70 -23.24 7.28 -13.54
N LYS A 71 -23.25 7.07 -12.22
CA LYS A 71 -23.32 8.15 -11.22
C LYS A 71 -21.94 8.75 -10.89
N TYR A 72 -20.86 8.21 -11.43
CA TYR A 72 -19.51 8.78 -11.31
C TYR A 72 -19.27 9.83 -12.42
N PRO A 73 -18.46 10.89 -12.17
CA PRO A 73 -17.60 11.10 -11.01
C PRO A 73 -18.37 11.49 -9.74
N SER A 74 -17.91 10.97 -8.61
CA SER A 74 -18.48 11.34 -7.31
C SER A 74 -17.99 12.73 -6.90
N GLN A 75 -18.91 13.58 -6.46
CA GLN A 75 -18.61 14.95 -6.04
C GLN A 75 -18.00 14.97 -4.63
N LEU A 76 -16.90 15.71 -4.47
CA LEU A 76 -16.32 15.96 -3.15
C LEU A 76 -17.24 16.87 -2.32
N ASP A 77 -17.44 16.48 -1.08
CA ASP A 77 -18.16 17.27 -0.07
C ASP A 77 -17.17 17.68 1.03
N PHE A 78 -16.92 18.99 1.11
CA PHE A 78 -15.98 19.60 2.04
C PHE A 78 -16.60 19.92 3.41
N ASP A 79 -17.93 19.83 3.54
CA ASP A 79 -18.66 20.09 4.79
C ASP A 79 -18.96 18.80 5.57
N ALA A 80 -18.80 17.64 4.93
CA ALA A 80 -18.96 16.33 5.55
C ALA A 80 -17.90 16.08 6.66
N PRO A 81 -18.29 15.52 7.81
CA PRO A 81 -17.36 15.27 8.91
C PRO A 81 -16.36 14.16 8.57
N VAL A 82 -15.09 14.39 8.93
CA VAL A 82 -14.00 13.42 8.77
C VAL A 82 -13.31 13.20 10.12
N GLY A 83 -12.92 11.96 10.38
CA GLY A 83 -12.23 11.57 11.63
C GLY A 83 -10.75 11.96 11.66
N GLN A 84 -10.08 11.63 12.77
CA GLN A 84 -8.63 11.77 12.91
C GLN A 84 -7.96 10.41 12.70
N ASP A 85 -6.81 10.40 12.04
CA ASP A 85 -5.92 9.24 11.93
C ASP A 85 -5.00 9.14 13.15
N PRO A 86 -5.17 8.10 14.00
CA PRO A 86 -4.39 7.97 15.23
C PRO A 86 -3.01 7.33 15.03
N ILE A 87 -2.72 6.70 13.89
CA ILE A 87 -1.53 5.85 13.71
C ILE A 87 -0.44 6.49 12.85
N ASN A 88 -0.74 7.48 12.02
CA ASN A 88 0.27 8.10 11.14
C ASN A 88 1.52 8.59 11.90
N ARG A 89 1.34 9.27 13.04
CA ARG A 89 2.47 9.79 13.84
C ARG A 89 3.35 8.67 14.38
N GLU A 90 2.76 7.55 14.80
CA GLU A 90 3.50 6.39 15.29
C GLU A 90 4.32 5.74 14.19
N LEU A 91 3.74 5.58 13.00
CA LEU A 91 4.41 5.02 11.83
C LEU A 91 5.59 5.92 11.39
N VAL A 92 5.36 7.23 11.24
CA VAL A 92 6.41 8.18 10.87
C VAL A 92 7.54 8.19 11.92
N SER A 93 7.19 8.18 13.21
CA SER A 93 8.19 8.14 14.29
C SER A 93 9.00 6.84 14.29
N SER A 94 8.38 5.71 13.95
CA SER A 94 9.03 4.40 13.95
C SER A 94 9.94 4.19 12.74
N TYR A 95 9.52 4.67 11.57
CA TYR A 95 10.18 4.36 10.30
C TYR A 95 10.92 5.55 9.67
N GLY A 96 10.80 6.75 10.21
CA GLY A 96 11.53 7.95 9.74
C GLY A 96 11.11 8.46 8.36
N THR A 97 9.94 8.03 7.86
CA THR A 97 9.42 8.41 6.53
C THR A 97 7.89 8.55 6.58
N SER A 98 7.32 9.39 5.72
CA SER A 98 5.87 9.50 5.52
C SER A 98 5.35 8.61 4.37
N MET A 99 6.26 7.93 3.66
CA MET A 99 5.89 6.94 2.65
C MET A 99 5.27 5.71 3.29
N ILE A 100 4.36 5.06 2.58
CA ILE A 100 3.62 3.88 3.04
C ILE A 100 4.29 2.62 2.50
N TYR A 101 4.71 1.73 3.40
CA TYR A 101 5.27 0.43 3.04
C TYR A 101 4.15 -0.62 2.94
N GLY A 102 3.49 -0.66 1.78
CA GLY A 102 2.42 -1.61 1.47
C GLY A 102 2.32 -1.86 -0.02
N MET A 103 1.99 -3.10 -0.41
CA MET A 103 1.86 -3.47 -1.82
C MET A 103 0.68 -2.74 -2.46
N HIS A 104 0.89 -2.18 -3.64
CA HIS A 104 -0.22 -1.87 -4.54
C HIS A 104 -0.82 -3.16 -5.10
N TRP A 105 -2.13 -3.16 -5.32
CA TRP A 105 -2.90 -4.39 -5.50
C TRP A 105 -2.80 -5.00 -6.92
N LEU A 106 -2.52 -4.18 -7.94
CA LEU A 106 -2.51 -4.59 -9.35
C LEU A 106 -1.33 -3.94 -10.07
N LEU A 107 -0.55 -4.73 -10.80
CA LEU A 107 0.55 -4.26 -11.67
C LEU A 107 0.38 -4.79 -13.09
#